data_AF-A0A212D9F4-F1
#
_entry.id   AF-A0A212D9F4-F1
#
_cell.length_a   1.000
_cell.length_b   1.000
_cell.length_c   1.000
_cell.angle_alpha   90.00
_cell.angle_beta   90.00
_cell.angle_gamma   90.00
#
_symmetry.space_group_name_H-M   'P 1'
#
loop_
_entity.id
_entity.type
_entity.pdbx_description
1 polymer ?
#
loop_
_entity_poly.entity_id
_entity_poly.type
_entity_poly.pdbx_seq_one_letter_code
_entity_poly.pdbx_strand_id
1 'polypeptide(L)'
;MGKNTMMRKAIRGHLENNPALEKLLPHIRGNVGFVFTKEDLTEIRDMLLANKVPAAARAGAIAPCEVTVPAQNTGLGPEKTSFFQALGITTKISRGTIEILSDVQLIKTGDKVGASEATLLNMLNISPFSFGL
;
A
#
# COMPACT_ATOMS: atom_id res chain seq x y z
N MET A 1 -8.64 0.31 18.83
CA MET A 1 -9.32 -0.44 17.75
C MET A 1 -10.36 -1.35 18.37
N GLY A 2 -11.61 -1.26 17.94
CA GLY A 2 -12.69 -2.12 18.43
C GLY A 2 -13.08 -3.15 17.38
N LYS A 3 -13.53 -4.33 17.81
CA LYS A 3 -14.16 -5.28 16.88
C LYS A 3 -15.47 -4.68 16.38
N ASN A 4 -15.70 -4.68 15.07
CA ASN A 4 -16.91 -4.12 14.44
C ASN A 4 -18.22 -4.56 15.12
N THR A 5 -18.28 -5.81 15.58
CA THR A 5 -19.45 -6.36 16.29
C THR A 5 -19.69 -5.68 17.64
N MET A 6 -18.64 -5.38 18.40
CA MET A 6 -18.74 -4.69 19.69
C MET A 6 -19.09 -3.22 19.51
N MET A 7 -18.51 -2.56 18.50
CA MET A 7 -18.78 -1.16 18.18
C MET A 7 -20.24 -0.95 17.78
N ARG A 8 -20.78 -1.81 16.90
CA ARG A 8 -22.21 -1.76 16.52
C ARG A 8 -23.13 -2.02 17.72
N LYS A 9 -22.76 -2.95 18.62
CA LYS A 9 -23.56 -3.24 19.83
C LYS A 9 -23.62 -2.04 20.76
N ALA A 10 -22.49 -1.38 21.01
CA ALA A 10 -22.42 -0.18 21.84
C ALA A 10 -23.23 0.98 21.24
N ILE A 11 -23.12 1.21 19.93
CA ILE A 11 -23.89 2.25 19.23
C ILE A 11 -25.40 2.00 19.34
N ARG A 12 -25.84 0.76 19.18
CA ARG A 12 -27.26 0.38 19.38
C ARG A 12 -27.74 0.57 20.81
N GLY A 13 -26.87 0.36 21.80
CA GLY A 13 -27.21 0.59 23.22
C GLY A 13 -27.34 2.07 23.60
N HIS A 14 -26.75 2.98 22.82
CA HIS A 14 -26.81 4.43 23.05
C HIS A 14 -27.73 5.17 22.06
N LEU A 15 -28.51 4.43 21.26
CA LEU A 15 -29.40 5.01 20.25
C LEU A 15 -30.51 5.85 20.88
N GLU A 16 -30.96 5.48 22.09
CA GLU A 16 -31.98 6.22 22.87
C GLU A 16 -31.49 7.62 23.27
N ASN A 17 -30.19 7.77 23.52
CA ASN A 17 -29.59 9.04 23.92
C ASN A 17 -29.17 9.90 22.72
N ASN A 18 -28.86 9.28 21.58
CA ASN A 18 -28.46 10.00 20.38
C ASN A 18 -28.86 9.24 19.10
N PRO A 19 -30.02 9.57 18.49
CA PRO A 19 -30.52 8.87 17.31
C PRO A 19 -29.64 9.11 16.06
N ALA A 20 -28.80 10.15 16.05
CA ALA A 20 -27.90 10.41 14.93
C ALA A 20 -26.86 9.30 14.72
N LEU A 21 -26.55 8.51 15.77
CA LEU A 21 -25.59 7.41 15.69
C LEU A 21 -26.08 6.24 14.82
N GLU A 22 -27.38 6.13 14.55
CA GLU A 22 -27.92 5.11 13.66
C GLU A 22 -27.33 5.20 12.25
N LYS A 23 -27.07 6.43 11.78
CA LYS A 23 -26.47 6.71 10.47
C LYS A 23 -25.05 6.15 10.32
N LEU A 24 -24.35 5.86 11.42
CA LEU A 24 -22.99 5.31 11.39
C LEU A 24 -22.96 3.79 11.19
N LEU A 25 -24.02 3.07 11.57
CA LEU A 25 -24.10 1.60 11.45
C LEU A 25 -23.80 1.04 10.05
N PRO A 26 -24.29 1.62 8.94
CA PRO A 26 -23.97 1.12 7.60
C PRO A 26 -22.49 1.27 7.22
N HIS A 27 -21.77 2.22 7.81
CA HIS A 27 -20.39 2.56 7.44
C HIS A 27 -19.33 1.75 8.20
N ILE A 28 -19.70 1.04 9.28
CA ILE A 28 -18.79 0.18 10.04
C ILE A 28 -18.64 -1.17 9.31
N ARG A 29 -17.88 -1.22 8.21
CA ARG A 29 -17.61 -2.46 7.44
C ARG A 29 -16.13 -2.54 7.04
N GLY A 30 -15.52 -3.72 7.13
CA GLY A 30 -14.10 -3.91 6.85
C GLY A 30 -13.21 -3.46 8.00
N ASN A 31 -12.02 -2.93 7.68
CA ASN A 31 -11.08 -2.40 8.67
C ASN A 31 -11.38 -0.92 8.90
N VAL A 32 -12.11 -0.59 9.97
CA VAL A 32 -12.58 0.77 10.27
C VAL A 32 -12.17 1.18 11.68
N GLY A 33 -11.75 2.44 11.83
CA GLY A 33 -11.51 3.08 13.12
C GLY A 33 -12.38 4.33 13.27
N PHE A 34 -12.66 4.72 14.52
CA PHE A 34 -13.23 6.04 14.82
C PHE A 34 -12.12 6.98 15.27
N VAL A 35 -12.06 8.14 14.62
CA VAL A 35 -11.20 9.26 15.00
C VAL A 35 -12.11 10.31 15.62
N PHE A 36 -11.88 10.64 16.89
CA PHE A 36 -12.62 11.68 17.60
C PHE A 36 -11.72 12.90 17.71
N THR A 37 -12.20 14.04 17.23
CA THR A 37 -11.47 15.29 17.24
C THR A 37 -12.38 16.43 17.69
N LYS A 38 -11.77 17.52 18.16
CA LYS A 38 -12.48 18.75 18.54
C LYS A 38 -12.22 19.92 17.58
N GLU A 39 -11.33 19.72 16.60
CA GLU A 39 -10.91 20.71 15.62
C GLU A 39 -11.74 20.60 14.32
N ASP A 40 -11.45 21.47 13.36
CA ASP A 40 -12.19 21.54 12.10
C ASP A 40 -12.01 20.28 11.24
N LEU A 41 -13.14 19.76 10.76
CA LEU A 41 -13.21 18.51 10.00
C LEU A 41 -12.43 18.59 8.68
N THR A 42 -12.33 19.77 8.06
CA THR A 42 -11.59 19.99 6.82
C THR A 42 -10.09 19.87 7.04
N GLU A 43 -9.57 20.52 8.07
CA GLU A 43 -8.14 20.50 8.39
C GLU A 43 -7.67 19.09 8.77
N ILE A 44 -8.45 18.40 9.61
CA ILE A 44 -8.14 17.03 10.01
C ILE A 44 -8.19 16.08 8.82
N ARG A 45 -9.17 16.24 7.92
CA ARG A 45 -9.23 15.44 6.69
C ARG A 45 -7.98 15.65 5.86
N ASP A 46 -7.56 16.89 5.66
CA ASP A 46 -6.39 17.21 4.85
C ASP A 46 -5.10 16.71 5.51
N MET A 47 -4.98 16.84 6.83
CA MET A 47 -3.86 16.27 7.60
C MET A 47 -3.83 14.74 7.54
N LEU A 48 -4.97 14.06 7.65
CA LEU A 48 -5.04 12.60 7.54
C LEU A 48 -4.69 12.13 6.12
N LEU A 49 -5.17 12.84 5.10
CA LEU A 49 -4.85 12.53 3.70
C LEU A 49 -3.41 12.86 3.33
N ALA A 50 -2.79 13.85 3.98
CA ALA A 50 -1.38 14.19 3.78
C ALA A 50 -0.44 13.16 4.44
N ASN A 51 -0.83 12.60 5.58
CA ASN A 51 -0.07 11.59 6.30
C ASN A 51 -0.22 10.20 5.69
N LYS A 52 0.31 10.01 4.47
CA LYS A 52 0.44 8.69 3.86
C LYS A 52 1.83 8.14 4.12
N VAL A 53 1.88 6.90 4.60
CA VAL A 53 3.14 6.20 4.82
C VAL A 53 3.49 5.41 3.56
N PRO A 54 4.72 5.56 3.02
CA PRO A 54 5.17 4.74 1.92
C PRO A 54 5.25 3.29 2.38
N ALA A 55 4.78 2.39 1.52
CA ALA A 55 4.69 0.99 1.83
C ALA A 55 5.03 0.12 0.63
N ALA A 56 5.60 -1.02 0.99
CA ALA A 56 5.90 -2.12 0.10
C ALA A 56 4.66 -2.63 -0.63
N ALA A 57 4.85 -2.98 -1.90
CA ALA A 57 3.85 -3.74 -2.63
C ALA A 57 3.70 -5.14 -2.01
N ARG A 58 2.47 -5.55 -1.70
CA ARG A 58 2.17 -6.89 -1.20
C ARG A 58 1.76 -7.81 -2.33
N ALA A 59 2.27 -9.04 -2.31
CA ALA A 59 1.87 -10.09 -3.25
C ALA A 59 0.36 -10.32 -3.22
N GLY A 60 -0.28 -10.36 -4.39
CA GLY A 60 -1.72 -10.55 -4.54
C GLY A 60 -2.58 -9.31 -4.27
N ALA A 61 -1.99 -8.18 -3.90
CA ALA A 61 -2.70 -6.91 -3.85
C ALA A 61 -3.00 -6.40 -5.27
N ILE A 62 -4.08 -5.64 -5.42
CA ILE A 62 -4.38 -4.90 -6.65
C ILE A 62 -3.58 -3.61 -6.60
N ALA A 63 -2.84 -3.30 -7.66
CA ALA A 63 -2.01 -2.12 -7.73
C ALA A 63 -2.84 -0.83 -7.87
N PRO A 64 -2.79 0.10 -6.90
CA PRO A 64 -3.50 1.38 -6.99
C PRO A 64 -2.84 2.36 -7.95
N CYS A 65 -1.51 2.24 -8.15
CA CYS A 65 -0.69 3.10 -8.99
C CYS A 65 0.19 2.25 -9.89
N GLU A 66 0.61 2.83 -11.01
CA GLU A 66 1.63 2.26 -11.88
C GLU A 66 2.99 2.25 -11.20
N VAL A 67 3.76 1.18 -11.39
CA VAL A 67 5.10 1.02 -10.80
C VAL A 67 6.13 0.84 -11.90
N THR A 68 7.03 1.81 -12.00
CA THR A 68 8.20 1.79 -12.86
C THR A 68 9.46 1.62 -12.01
N VAL A 69 10.37 0.75 -12.45
CA VAL A 69 11.68 0.58 -11.82
C VAL A 69 12.70 1.32 -12.68
N PRO A 70 13.42 2.32 -12.13
CA PRO A 70 14.42 3.06 -12.87
C PRO A 70 15.69 2.23 -13.11
N ALA A 71 16.42 2.57 -14.17
CA ALA A 71 17.75 2.06 -14.46
C ALA A 71 18.72 2.48 -13.34
N GLN A 72 19.10 1.52 -12.50
CA GLN A 72 19.97 1.74 -11.36
C GLN A 72 20.78 0.47 -11.05
N ASN A 73 21.94 0.65 -10.42
CA ASN A 73 22.67 -0.47 -9.84
C ASN A 73 21.95 -0.99 -8.60
N THR A 74 21.56 -2.26 -8.62
CA THR A 74 20.77 -2.90 -7.55
C THR A 74 21.61 -3.33 -6.36
N GLY A 75 22.95 -3.39 -6.50
CA GLY A 75 23.85 -3.88 -5.46
C GLY A 75 23.70 -5.37 -5.14
N LEU A 76 22.85 -6.09 -5.88
CA LEU A 76 22.63 -7.53 -5.73
C LEU A 76 23.71 -8.31 -6.47
N GLY A 77 24.13 -9.43 -5.88
CA GLY A 77 25.09 -10.35 -6.49
C GLY A 77 24.49 -11.12 -7.70
N PRO A 78 25.35 -11.70 -8.55
CA PRO A 78 24.96 -12.29 -9.82
C PRO A 78 24.09 -13.56 -9.70
N GLU A 79 24.00 -14.16 -8.51
CA GLU A 79 23.17 -15.34 -8.24
C GLU A 79 21.68 -15.12 -8.53
N LYS A 80 21.20 -13.88 -8.39
CA LYS A 80 19.78 -13.54 -8.57
C LYS A 80 19.44 -13.03 -9.97
N THR A 81 20.37 -13.12 -10.93
CA THR A 81 20.17 -12.65 -12.32
C THR A 81 18.99 -13.34 -13.03
N SER A 82 18.78 -14.64 -12.76
CA SER A 82 17.66 -15.42 -13.30
C SER A 82 16.29 -14.84 -12.93
N PHE A 83 16.19 -14.20 -11.77
CA PHE A 83 14.95 -13.59 -11.30
C PHE A 83 14.56 -12.34 -12.11
N PHE A 84 15.55 -11.51 -12.46
CA PHE A 84 15.34 -10.33 -13.30
C PHE A 84 14.99 -10.73 -14.74
N GLN A 85 15.60 -11.80 -15.26
CA GLN A 85 15.28 -12.34 -16.58
C GLN A 85 13.86 -12.90 -16.66
N ALA A 86 13.41 -13.62 -15.62
CA ALA A 86 12.03 -14.14 -15.55
C ALA A 86 10.97 -13.03 -15.53
N LEU A 87 11.33 -11.84 -15.04
CA LEU A 87 10.47 -10.65 -15.01
C LEU A 87 10.59 -9.78 -16.27
N GLY A 88 11.37 -10.20 -17.27
CA GLY A 88 11.58 -9.44 -18.51
C GLY A 88 12.40 -8.17 -18.34
N ILE A 89 13.14 -8.03 -17.22
CA ILE A 89 13.99 -6.87 -16.96
C ILE A 89 15.36 -7.11 -17.60
N THR A 90 15.76 -6.21 -18.48
CA THR A 90 17.09 -6.28 -19.13
C THR A 90 18.16 -5.78 -18.17
N THR A 91 19.00 -6.69 -17.68
CA THR A 91 20.06 -6.39 -16.71
C THR A 91 21.44 -6.78 -17.23
N LYS A 92 22.47 -6.08 -16.75
CA LYS A 92 23.88 -6.34 -17.05
C LYS A 92 24.67 -6.52 -15.76
N ILE A 93 25.65 -7.40 -15.75
CA ILE A 93 26.55 -7.56 -14.61
C ILE A 93 27.70 -6.56 -14.78
N SER A 94 27.77 -5.57 -13.88
CA SER A 94 28.81 -4.55 -13.83
C SER A 94 29.50 -4.63 -12.48
N ARG A 95 30.83 -4.81 -12.47
CA ARG A 95 31.68 -4.84 -11.25
C ARG A 95 31.19 -5.83 -10.16
N GLY A 96 30.63 -6.97 -10.56
CA GLY A 96 30.12 -7.99 -9.64
C GLY A 96 28.72 -7.73 -9.08
N THR A 97 28.06 -6.66 -9.49
CA THR A 97 26.67 -6.30 -9.12
C THR A 97 25.75 -6.25 -10.33
N ILE A 98 24.45 -6.51 -10.12
CA ILE A 98 23.44 -6.44 -11.19
C ILE A 98 23.00 -4.98 -11.40
N GLU A 99 23.13 -4.51 -12.64
CA GLU A 99 22.73 -3.18 -13.09
C GLU A 99 21.54 -3.27 -14.05
N ILE A 100 20.50 -2.47 -13.82
CA ILE A 100 19.34 -2.36 -14.71
C ILE A 100 19.68 -1.35 -15.80
N LEU A 101 19.55 -1.74 -17.08
CA LEU A 101 19.96 -0.91 -18.22
C LEU A 101 18.91 0.13 -18.64
N SER A 102 17.63 -0.20 -18.46
CA SER A 102 16.51 0.60 -18.94
C SER A 102 15.37 0.60 -17.92
N ASP A 103 14.62 1.69 -17.88
CA ASP A 103 13.41 1.78 -17.07
C ASP A 103 12.38 0.77 -17.57
N VAL A 104 11.86 -0.07 -16.67
CA VAL A 104 10.85 -1.07 -16.99
C VAL A 104 9.62 -0.86 -16.12
N GLN A 105 8.46 -0.78 -16.78
CA GLN A 105 7.17 -0.76 -16.13
C GLN A 105 6.80 -2.19 -15.72
N LEU A 106 6.76 -2.46 -14.41
CA LEU A 106 6.44 -3.80 -13.90
C LEU A 106 4.95 -4.01 -13.72
N ILE A 107 4.26 -3.00 -13.20
CA ILE A 107 2.87 -3.15 -12.76
C ILE A 107 2.04 -1.98 -13.31
N LYS A 108 0.91 -2.31 -13.94
CA LYS A 108 -0.11 -1.33 -14.37
C LYS A 108 -1.16 -1.13 -13.28
N THR A 109 -1.86 -0.01 -13.37
CA THR A 109 -3.00 0.27 -12.49
C THR A 109 -4.07 -0.81 -12.66
N GLY A 110 -4.51 -1.41 -11.55
CA GLY A 110 -5.53 -2.46 -11.54
C GLY A 110 -5.03 -3.90 -11.73
N ASP A 111 -3.74 -4.10 -12.05
CA ASP A 111 -3.17 -5.45 -12.13
C ASP A 111 -2.85 -6.02 -10.74
N LYS A 112 -2.86 -7.35 -10.65
CA LYS A 112 -2.46 -8.06 -9.44
C LYS A 112 -0.95 -8.12 -9.35
N VAL A 113 -0.40 -7.68 -8.22
CA VAL A 113 1.03 -7.75 -7.94
C VAL A 113 1.48 -9.20 -7.78
N GLY A 114 2.41 -9.64 -8.62
CA GLY A 114 3.05 -10.95 -8.50
C GLY A 114 3.93 -11.06 -7.25
N ALA A 115 4.06 -12.27 -6.70
CA ALA A 115 4.94 -12.50 -5.54
C ALA A 115 6.40 -12.12 -5.84
N SER A 116 6.83 -12.37 -7.08
CA SER A 116 8.17 -12.06 -7.54
C SER A 116 8.42 -10.55 -7.65
N GLU A 117 7.46 -9.80 -8.20
CA GLU A 117 7.51 -8.34 -8.35
C GLU A 117 7.53 -7.63 -7.00
N ALA A 118 6.67 -8.04 -6.06
CA ALA A 118 6.63 -7.51 -4.70
C ALA A 118 7.98 -7.70 -3.99
N THR A 119 8.59 -8.88 -4.16
CA THR A 119 9.88 -9.20 -3.53
C THR A 119 11.01 -8.36 -4.13
N LEU A 120 11.00 -8.12 -5.44
CA LEU A 120 11.97 -7.27 -6.13
C LEU A 120 11.87 -5.81 -5.65
N LEU A 121 10.65 -5.26 -5.60
CA LEU A 121 10.43 -3.89 -5.13
C LEU A 121 10.93 -3.70 -3.69
N ASN A 122 10.71 -4.70 -2.84
CA ASN A 122 11.25 -4.71 -1.47
C ASN A 122 12.78 -4.76 -1.44
N MET A 123 13.41 -5.57 -2.30
CA MET A 123 14.88 -5.63 -2.37
C MET A 123 15.50 -4.34 -2.91
N LEU A 124 14.81 -3.63 -3.80
CA LEU A 124 15.23 -2.32 -4.32
C LEU A 124 14.88 -1.15 -3.39
N ASN A 125 14.24 -1.42 -2.24
CA ASN A 125 13.70 -0.40 -1.33
C ASN A 125 12.72 0.59 -2.01
N ILE A 126 12.09 0.17 -3.11
CA ILE A 126 11.08 0.96 -3.81
C ILE A 126 9.73 0.62 -3.18
N SER A 127 9.13 1.61 -2.52
CA SER A 127 7.82 1.50 -1.87
C SER A 127 6.81 2.33 -2.66
N PRO A 128 6.22 1.78 -3.74
CA PRO A 128 5.41 2.57 -4.68
C PRO A 128 4.00 2.85 -4.15
N PHE A 129 3.55 2.13 -3.12
CA PHE A 129 2.21 2.29 -2.59
C PHE A 129 2.26 3.18 -1.37
N SER A 130 1.27 4.06 -1.27
CA SER A 130 1.08 4.89 -0.10
C SER A 130 -0.14 4.34 0.65
N PHE A 131 0.04 3.77 1.84
CA PHE A 131 -1.11 3.49 2.71
C PHE A 131 -1.42 4.77 3.49
N GLY A 132 -2.59 5.33 3.21
CA GLY A 132 -3.21 6.39 3.99
C GLY A 132 -4.43 5.84 4.73
N LEU A 133 -5.00 6.67 5.61
CA LEU A 133 -6.26 6.38 6.32
C LEU A 133 -7.48 6.64 5.43
#